data_AF-A0A8S3IU29-F1
#
_entry.id   AF-A0A8S3IU29-F1
#
_cell.length_a   1.000
_cell.length_b   1.000
_cell.length_c   1.000
_cell.angle_alpha   90.00
_cell.angle_beta   90.00
_cell.angle_gamma   90.00
#
_symmetry.space_group_name_H-M   'P 1'
#
loop_
_entity.id
_entity.type
_entity.pdbx_description
1 polymer ?
#
loop_
_entity_poly.entity_id
_entity_poly.type
_entity_poly.pdbx_seq_one_letter_code
_entity_poly.pdbx_strand_id
1 'polypeptide(L)'
;RNSRTVSAEDRDLIFLKNNILIPEGARCCSQHLDDDRLTKNAIDKVAPFSIKSKQFGSSDVQSLISGWQILFEQQKRFDFDNPLSLSDDEYQILTSLTKVQFDDLASYLFASNIRNSSNRSIRTALAILLCKLRLGLSLSILAVLFQLLDK
;
A
#
# COMPACT_ATOMS: atom_id res chain seq x y z
N ARG A 1 -17.00 23.28 -13.57
CA ARG A 1 -16.63 22.37 -12.45
C ARG A 1 -16.37 21.01 -13.05
N ASN A 2 -15.10 20.61 -13.17
CA ASN A 2 -14.72 19.36 -13.84
C ASN A 2 -14.90 18.20 -12.86
N SER A 3 -15.99 17.46 -12.99
CA SER A 3 -16.21 16.22 -12.24
C SER A 3 -15.82 15.02 -13.09
N ARG A 4 -15.12 14.06 -12.49
CA ARG A 4 -14.72 12.80 -13.10
C ARG A 4 -15.47 11.64 -12.43
N THR A 5 -15.69 10.58 -13.18
CA THR A 5 -16.28 9.34 -12.66
C THR A 5 -15.23 8.58 -11.84
N VAL A 6 -15.61 8.10 -10.66
CA VAL A 6 -14.73 7.27 -9.83
C VAL A 6 -14.55 5.91 -10.53
N SER A 7 -13.31 5.45 -10.67
CA SER A 7 -12.98 4.20 -11.37
C SER A 7 -13.54 2.97 -10.62
N ALA A 8 -13.76 1.85 -11.32
CA ALA A 8 -14.23 0.62 -10.68
C ALA A 8 -13.25 0.12 -9.61
N GLU A 9 -11.96 0.14 -9.91
CA GLU A 9 -10.89 -0.28 -9.00
C GLU A 9 -10.88 0.54 -7.71
N ASP A 10 -11.04 1.88 -7.80
CA ASP A 10 -11.03 2.75 -6.62
C ASP A 10 -12.29 2.54 -5.77
N ARG A 11 -13.46 2.30 -6.41
CA ARG A 11 -14.70 1.95 -5.68
C ARG A 11 -14.57 0.64 -4.91
N ASP A 12 -13.96 -0.36 -5.52
CA ASP A 12 -13.70 -1.65 -4.87
C ASP A 12 -12.73 -1.43 -3.70
N LEU A 13 -11.58 -0.80 -3.92
CA LEU A 13 -10.60 -0.53 -2.86
C LEU A 13 -11.17 0.25 -1.67
N ILE A 14 -12.04 1.24 -1.91
CA ILE A 14 -12.71 2.01 -0.85
C ILE A 14 -13.70 1.14 -0.08
N PHE A 15 -14.42 0.25 -0.77
CA PHE A 15 -15.26 -0.72 -0.09
C PHE A 15 -14.41 -1.68 0.76
N LEU A 16 -13.28 -2.16 0.23
CA LEU A 16 -12.38 -3.07 0.93
C LEU A 16 -11.73 -2.46 2.18
N LYS A 17 -11.28 -1.21 2.09
CA LYS A 17 -10.53 -0.54 3.17
C LYS A 17 -11.41 0.21 4.16
N ASN A 18 -12.49 0.81 3.68
CA ASN A 18 -13.30 1.73 4.48
C ASN A 18 -14.74 1.23 4.70
N ASN A 19 -15.11 0.08 4.11
CA ASN A 19 -16.47 -0.45 4.16
C ASN A 19 -17.52 0.53 3.61
N ILE A 20 -17.11 1.37 2.64
CA ILE A 20 -17.95 2.37 1.98
C ILE A 20 -18.23 1.90 0.55
N LEU A 21 -19.51 1.71 0.23
CA LEU A 21 -19.95 1.30 -1.10
C LEU A 21 -20.26 2.51 -1.97
N ILE A 22 -19.44 2.75 -2.99
CA ILE A 22 -19.65 3.81 -3.97
C ILE A 22 -20.43 3.24 -5.19
N PRO A 23 -21.57 3.84 -5.57
CA PRO A 23 -22.35 3.36 -6.70
C PRO A 23 -21.64 3.57 -8.05
N GLU A 24 -22.06 2.81 -9.05
CA GLU A 24 -21.58 3.01 -10.43
C GLU A 24 -21.97 4.39 -10.95
N GLY A 25 -21.07 4.99 -11.72
CA GLY A 25 -21.28 6.33 -12.25
C GLY A 25 -21.16 7.46 -11.22
N ALA A 26 -20.79 7.17 -9.97
CA ALA A 26 -20.51 8.19 -8.98
C ALA A 26 -19.44 9.16 -9.50
N ARG A 27 -19.72 10.46 -9.36
CA ARG A 27 -18.84 11.53 -9.82
C ARG A 27 -18.22 12.25 -8.64
N CYS A 28 -16.92 12.50 -8.72
CA CYS A 28 -16.18 13.30 -7.77
C CYS A 28 -15.58 14.53 -8.46
N CYS A 29 -15.43 15.64 -7.75
CA CYS A 29 -14.72 16.80 -8.27
C CYS A 29 -13.19 16.58 -8.23
N SER A 30 -12.49 17.14 -9.19
CA SER A 30 -11.03 16.94 -9.35
C SER A 30 -10.21 17.33 -8.11
N GLN A 31 -10.69 18.26 -7.30
CA GLN A 31 -10.04 18.69 -6.04
C GLN A 31 -10.04 17.63 -4.92
N HIS A 32 -10.83 16.57 -5.08
CA HIS A 32 -10.93 15.47 -4.11
C HIS A 32 -10.28 14.18 -4.63
N LEU A 33 -9.70 14.24 -5.83
CA LEU A 33 -8.97 13.17 -6.48
C LEU A 33 -7.47 13.49 -6.46
N ASP A 34 -6.66 12.51 -6.08
CA ASP A 34 -5.22 12.52 -6.21
C ASP A 34 -4.83 11.31 -7.06
N ASP A 35 -4.22 11.56 -8.22
CA ASP A 35 -3.91 10.53 -9.23
C ASP A 35 -5.12 9.62 -9.61
N ASP A 36 -6.27 10.25 -9.88
CA ASP A 36 -7.57 9.59 -10.15
C ASP A 36 -8.10 8.68 -9.02
N ARG A 37 -7.53 8.78 -7.81
CA ARG A 37 -7.99 8.09 -6.59
C ARG A 37 -8.60 9.07 -5.59
N LEU A 38 -9.60 8.64 -4.84
CA LEU A 38 -10.21 9.46 -3.80
C LEU A 38 -9.23 9.72 -2.65
N THR A 39 -9.05 10.99 -2.31
CA THR A 39 -8.27 11.41 -1.15
C THR A 39 -8.94 10.97 0.16
N LYS A 40 -8.16 10.72 1.22
CA LYS A 40 -8.69 10.36 2.55
C LYS A 40 -9.77 11.34 3.05
N ASN A 41 -9.52 12.64 2.90
CA ASN A 41 -10.45 13.70 3.28
C ASN A 41 -11.78 13.62 2.51
N ALA A 42 -11.75 13.18 1.25
CA ALA A 42 -12.96 12.97 0.46
C ALA A 42 -13.74 11.73 0.92
N ILE A 43 -13.04 10.65 1.27
CA ILE A 43 -13.64 9.41 1.79
C ILE A 43 -14.33 9.68 3.14
N ASP A 44 -13.69 10.43 4.04
CA ASP A 44 -14.26 10.77 5.36
C ASP A 44 -15.51 11.65 5.27
N LYS A 45 -15.68 12.37 4.15
CA LYS A 45 -16.83 13.23 3.86
C LYS A 45 -17.92 12.54 3.05
N VAL A 46 -17.77 11.25 2.73
CA VAL A 46 -18.81 10.50 2.03
C VAL A 46 -20.04 10.43 2.93
N ALA A 47 -21.08 11.16 2.55
CA ALA A 47 -22.34 11.13 3.27
C ALA A 47 -23.05 9.78 3.05
N PRO A 48 -23.72 9.22 4.07
CA PRO A 48 -24.53 8.02 3.90
C PRO A 48 -25.62 8.30 2.86
N PHE A 49 -25.65 7.46 1.83
CA PHE A 49 -26.62 7.57 0.75
C PHE A 49 -27.80 6.63 1.02
N SER A 50 -29.02 7.06 0.66
CA SER A 50 -30.29 6.40 1.04
C SER A 50 -30.58 5.04 0.36
N ILE A 51 -29.58 4.38 -0.24
CA ILE A 51 -29.75 3.05 -0.83
C ILE A 51 -29.91 2.04 0.31
N LYS A 52 -31.13 1.50 0.47
CA LYS A 52 -31.47 0.53 1.52
C LYS A 52 -30.84 -0.84 1.32
N SER A 53 -30.56 -1.24 0.08
CA SER A 53 -29.85 -2.48 -0.24
C SER A 53 -29.32 -2.44 -1.68
N LYS A 54 -28.13 -3.01 -1.90
CA LYS A 54 -27.58 -3.31 -3.23
C LYS A 54 -27.45 -4.83 -3.33
N GLN A 55 -27.99 -5.43 -4.38
CA GLN A 55 -27.74 -6.83 -4.69
C GLN A 55 -26.42 -6.93 -5.45
N PHE A 56 -25.55 -7.84 -5.00
CA PHE A 56 -24.31 -8.16 -5.68
C PHE A 56 -24.52 -9.36 -6.58
N GLY A 57 -24.09 -9.26 -7.84
CA GLY A 57 -24.06 -10.39 -8.75
C GLY A 57 -22.89 -11.32 -8.46
N SER A 58 -22.88 -12.50 -9.09
CA SER A 58 -21.74 -13.44 -8.99
C SER A 58 -20.42 -12.82 -9.43
N SER A 59 -20.44 -11.95 -10.45
CA SER A 59 -19.25 -11.24 -10.94
C SER A 59 -18.69 -10.27 -9.91
N ASP A 60 -19.55 -9.55 -9.20
CA ASP A 60 -19.15 -8.54 -8.22
C ASP A 60 -18.55 -9.20 -6.98
N VAL A 61 -19.11 -10.34 -6.55
CA VAL A 61 -18.54 -11.14 -5.46
C VAL A 61 -17.16 -11.67 -5.86
N GLN A 62 -17.01 -12.12 -7.11
CA GLN A 62 -15.73 -12.62 -7.61
C GLN A 62 -14.67 -11.50 -7.71
N SER A 63 -15.03 -10.30 -8.16
CA SER A 63 -14.10 -9.16 -8.20
C SER A 63 -13.67 -8.74 -6.80
N LEU A 64 -14.61 -8.70 -5.85
CA LEU A 64 -14.31 -8.43 -4.44
C LEU A 64 -13.36 -9.48 -3.86
N ILE A 65 -13.65 -10.77 -3.99
CA ILE A 65 -12.78 -11.84 -3.48
C ILE A 65 -11.38 -11.75 -4.11
N SER A 66 -11.28 -11.49 -5.41
CA SER A 66 -10.00 -11.31 -6.09
C SER A 66 -9.23 -10.12 -5.54
N GLY A 67 -9.92 -9.00 -5.28
CA GLY A 67 -9.35 -7.83 -4.62
C GLY A 67 -8.86 -8.13 -3.20
N TRP A 68 -9.61 -8.93 -2.43
CA TRP A 68 -9.18 -9.39 -1.09
C TRP A 68 -7.91 -10.22 -1.19
N GLN A 69 -7.84 -11.17 -2.12
CA GLN A 69 -6.66 -12.02 -2.30
C GLN A 69 -5.40 -11.18 -2.57
N ILE A 70 -5.49 -10.20 -3.47
CA ILE A 70 -4.39 -9.28 -3.76
C ILE A 70 -3.99 -8.49 -2.51
N LEU A 71 -4.95 -7.94 -1.76
CA LEU A 71 -4.67 -7.19 -0.53
C LEU A 71 -4.03 -8.07 0.56
N PHE A 72 -4.49 -9.30 0.72
CA PHE A 72 -3.94 -10.26 1.69
C PHE A 72 -2.58 -10.79 1.27
N GLU A 73 -2.29 -10.91 -0.01
CA GLU A 73 -0.95 -11.23 -0.51
C GLU A 73 0.02 -10.06 -0.27
N GLN A 74 -0.44 -8.82 -0.43
CA GLN A 74 0.35 -7.62 -0.19
C GLN A 74 0.66 -7.37 1.30
N GLN A 75 -0.24 -7.75 2.21
CA GLN A 75 -0.05 -7.52 3.66
C GLN A 75 0.99 -8.41 4.35
N LYS A 76 1.59 -9.37 3.65
CA LYS A 76 2.39 -10.42 4.33
C LYS A 76 3.88 -10.12 4.46
N ARG A 77 4.45 -9.12 3.77
CA ARG A 77 5.88 -8.79 3.85
C ARG A 77 6.11 -7.32 4.16
N PHE A 78 7.17 -7.01 4.89
CA PHE A 78 7.69 -5.65 4.92
C PHE A 78 8.32 -5.31 3.57
N ASP A 79 7.59 -4.55 2.76
CA ASP A 79 8.02 -4.13 1.44
C ASP A 79 8.49 -2.67 1.45
N PHE A 80 9.81 -2.49 1.36
CA PHE A 80 10.43 -1.17 1.27
C PHE A 80 10.60 -0.69 -0.18
N ASP A 81 10.27 -1.53 -1.17
CA ASP A 81 10.26 -1.16 -2.59
C ASP A 81 8.94 -0.49 -2.99
N ASN A 82 7.83 -0.85 -2.33
CA ASN A 82 6.53 -0.21 -2.53
C ASN A 82 6.30 0.95 -1.52
N PRO A 83 6.25 2.22 -1.97
CA PRO A 83 6.09 3.38 -1.07
C PRO A 83 4.74 3.41 -0.33
N LEU A 84 3.74 2.65 -0.81
CA LEU A 84 2.42 2.53 -0.21
C LEU A 84 2.32 1.36 0.79
N SER A 85 3.34 0.51 0.88
CA SER A 85 3.26 -0.71 1.70
C SER A 85 3.39 -0.45 3.20
N LEU A 86 4.14 0.59 3.59
CA LEU A 86 4.38 0.94 5.00
C LEU A 86 4.09 2.43 5.20
N SER A 87 3.57 2.79 6.35
CA SER A 87 3.40 4.18 6.82
C SER A 87 4.73 4.80 7.28
N ASP A 88 4.78 6.13 7.43
CA ASP A 88 6.00 6.80 7.91
C ASP A 88 6.37 6.39 9.34
N ASP A 89 5.36 6.16 10.19
CA ASP A 89 5.54 5.67 11.55
C ASP A 89 6.17 4.26 11.56
N GLU A 90 5.72 3.37 10.68
CA GLU A 90 6.30 2.03 10.53
C GLU A 90 7.75 2.10 10.03
N TYR A 91 8.08 3.01 9.11
CA TYR A 91 9.46 3.29 8.71
C TYR A 91 10.31 3.72 9.91
N GLN A 92 9.82 4.65 10.73
CA GLN A 92 10.55 5.10 11.92
C GLN A 92 10.74 3.98 12.96
N ILE A 93 9.73 3.16 13.21
CA ILE A 93 9.84 2.04 14.15
C ILE A 93 10.87 1.03 13.67
N LEU A 94 10.82 0.68 12.38
CA LEU A 94 11.65 -0.37 11.79
C LEU A 94 13.09 0.08 11.54
N THR A 95 13.30 1.27 10.98
CA THR A 95 14.61 1.74 10.52
C THR A 95 15.14 2.98 11.25
N SER A 96 14.36 3.58 12.16
CA SER A 96 14.66 4.85 12.83
C SER A 96 14.76 6.06 11.88
N LEU A 97 14.24 5.94 10.65
CA LEU A 97 14.27 6.98 9.63
C LEU A 97 12.85 7.25 9.14
N THR A 98 12.55 8.49 8.75
CA THR A 98 11.36 8.77 7.94
C THR A 98 11.52 8.19 6.54
N LYS A 99 10.41 8.06 5.79
CA LYS A 99 10.44 7.66 4.38
C LYS A 99 11.38 8.52 3.55
N VAL A 100 11.31 9.83 3.73
CA VAL A 100 12.13 10.80 2.98
C VAL A 100 13.62 10.59 3.28
N GLN A 101 13.99 10.40 4.55
CA GLN A 101 15.38 10.13 4.94
C GLN A 101 15.87 8.78 4.41
N PHE A 102 15.00 7.77 4.43
CA PHE A 102 15.32 6.46 3.88
C PHE A 102 15.54 6.52 2.37
N ASP A 103 14.69 7.26 1.64
CA ASP A 103 14.79 7.44 0.20
C ASP A 103 16.07 8.19 -0.19
N ASP A 104 16.40 9.25 0.56
CA ASP A 104 17.65 9.98 0.36
C ASP A 104 18.86 9.07 0.59
N LEU A 105 18.89 8.30 1.68
CA LEU A 105 19.94 7.32 1.96
C LEU A 105 20.05 6.25 0.85
N ALA A 106 18.91 5.72 0.40
CA ALA A 106 18.88 4.73 -0.68
C ALA A 106 19.45 5.31 -1.99
N SER A 107 19.21 6.60 -2.28
CA SER A 107 19.72 7.28 -3.48
C SER A 107 21.25 7.26 -3.58
N TYR A 108 21.96 7.45 -2.46
CA TYR A 108 23.43 7.36 -2.40
C TYR A 108 23.95 5.94 -2.68
N LEU A 109 23.18 4.92 -2.30
CA LEU A 109 23.53 3.51 -2.54
C LEU A 109 23.31 3.10 -4.00
N PHE A 110 22.30 3.66 -4.67
CA PHE A 110 22.11 3.47 -6.10
C PHE A 110 23.24 4.11 -6.92
N ALA A 111 23.77 5.25 -6.47
CA ALA A 111 24.90 5.92 -7.12
C ALA A 111 26.24 5.16 -6.99
N SER A 112 26.36 4.26 -5.99
CA SER A 112 27.61 3.55 -5.67
C SER A 112 27.74 2.16 -6.31
N ASN A 113 26.95 1.87 -7.35
CA ASN A 113 27.07 0.67 -8.19
C ASN A 113 26.82 -0.67 -7.46
N ILE A 114 26.13 -0.62 -6.32
CA ILE A 114 25.68 -1.83 -5.61
C ILE A 114 24.65 -2.52 -6.50
N ARG A 115 24.81 -3.84 -6.73
CA ARG A 115 23.88 -4.63 -7.52
C ARG A 115 22.76 -5.19 -6.65
N ASN A 116 21.53 -5.17 -7.18
CA ASN A 116 20.45 -6.00 -6.66
C ASN A 116 20.88 -7.48 -6.69
N SER A 117 20.48 -8.26 -5.68
CA SER A 117 20.63 -9.72 -5.73
C SER A 117 19.37 -10.35 -6.33
N SER A 118 19.44 -11.63 -6.72
CA SER A 118 18.28 -12.34 -7.28
C SER A 118 17.04 -12.33 -6.38
N ASN A 119 17.22 -12.19 -5.06
CA ASN A 119 16.14 -12.32 -4.06
C ASN A 119 15.91 -11.03 -3.25
N ARG A 120 16.66 -9.94 -3.48
CA ARG A 120 16.52 -8.70 -2.70
C ARG A 120 16.95 -7.46 -3.48
N SER A 121 16.17 -6.40 -3.37
CA SER A 121 16.58 -5.09 -3.86
C SER A 121 17.58 -4.44 -2.89
N ILE A 122 18.27 -3.40 -3.36
CA ILE A 122 19.12 -2.54 -2.51
C ILE A 122 18.31 -1.94 -1.36
N ARG A 123 17.05 -1.54 -1.61
CA ARG A 123 16.17 -0.99 -0.57
C ARG A 123 15.80 -2.04 0.46
N THR A 124 15.45 -3.26 0.04
CA THR A 124 15.18 -4.36 0.97
C THR A 124 16.42 -4.67 1.82
N ALA A 125 17.61 -4.72 1.20
CA ALA A 125 18.86 -4.99 1.92
C ALA A 125 19.19 -3.90 2.95
N LEU A 126 19.03 -2.63 2.57
CA LEU A 126 19.19 -1.49 3.47
C LEU A 126 18.19 -1.57 4.64
N ALA A 127 16.92 -1.85 4.34
CA ALA A 127 15.88 -2.01 5.36
C ALA A 127 16.21 -3.12 6.35
N ILE A 128 16.65 -4.30 5.87
CA ILE A 128 17.06 -5.42 6.73
C ILE A 128 18.23 -5.01 7.62
N LEU A 129 19.24 -4.32 7.07
CA LEU A 129 20.39 -3.85 7.82
C LEU A 129 19.98 -2.88 8.93
N LEU A 130 19.16 -1.88 8.60
CA LEU A 130 18.68 -0.88 9.56
C LEU A 130 17.78 -1.51 10.62
N CYS A 131 16.87 -2.42 10.24
CA CYS A 131 16.06 -3.19 11.19
C CYS A 131 16.94 -4.02 12.14
N LYS A 132 18.00 -4.64 11.62
CA LYS A 132 18.95 -5.40 12.45
C LYS A 132 19.66 -4.52 13.46
N LEU A 133 20.14 -3.35 13.03
CA LEU A 133 20.83 -2.38 13.90
C LEU A 133 19.89 -1.77 14.94
N ARG A 134 18.65 -1.49 14.55
CA ARG A 134 17.67 -0.82 15.41
C ARG A 134 17.02 -1.76 16.42
N LEU A 135 16.57 -2.92 15.97
CA LEU A 135 15.76 -3.85 16.75
C LEU A 135 16.56 -5.03 17.32
N GLY A 136 17.83 -5.19 16.92
CA GLY A 136 18.68 -6.28 17.40
C GLY A 136 18.19 -7.67 17.00
N LEU A 137 17.35 -7.78 15.97
CA LEU A 137 16.73 -9.04 15.56
C LEU A 137 17.74 -9.99 14.92
N SER A 138 17.53 -11.29 15.12
CA SER A 138 18.31 -12.32 14.43
C SER A 138 17.98 -12.32 12.93
N LEU A 139 18.93 -12.75 12.11
CA LEU A 139 18.73 -12.79 10.66
C LEU A 139 17.60 -13.75 10.26
N SER A 140 17.39 -14.82 11.03
CA SER A 140 16.29 -15.78 10.82
C SER A 140 14.92 -15.12 11.03
N ILE A 141 14.76 -14.27 12.06
CA ILE A 141 13.51 -13.53 12.28
C ILE A 141 13.30 -12.51 11.16
N LEU A 142 14.35 -11.79 10.76
CA LEU A 142 14.29 -10.85 9.64
C LEU A 142 13.95 -11.58 8.32
N ALA A 143 14.48 -12.78 8.09
CA ALA A 143 14.14 -13.57 6.92
C ALA A 143 12.64 -13.92 6.88
N VAL A 144 12.04 -14.24 8.03
CA VAL A 144 10.59 -14.48 8.13
C VAL A 144 9.79 -13.20 7.88
N LEU A 145 10.17 -12.07 8.51
CA LEU A 145 9.47 -10.79 8.39
C LEU A 145 9.51 -10.20 6.96
N PHE A 146 10.65 -10.36 6.28
CA PHE A 146 10.84 -9.92 4.89
C PHE A 146 10.52 -11.01 3.86
N GLN A 147 10.12 -12.21 4.30
CA GLN A 147 9.90 -13.39 3.47
C GLN A 147 11.03 -13.68 2.49
N LEU A 148 12.26 -13.57 2.97
CA LEU A 148 13.43 -14.00 2.21
C LEU A 148 13.38 -15.53 2.12
N LEU A 149 13.14 -16.05 0.92
CA LEU A 149 13.26 -17.48 0.65
C LEU A 149 14.73 -17.86 0.85
N ASP A 150 15.01 -18.58 1.95
CA ASP A 150 16.23 -19.37 2.08
C ASP A 150 16.24 -20.37 0.91
N LYS A 151 17.24 -20.26 0.04
CA LYS A 151 17.57 -21.28 -0.95
C LYS A 151 18.62 -22.20 -0.36
#